data_AF-A0A413L5L7-F1
#
_entry.id   AF-A0A413L5L7-F1
#
_cell.length_a   1.000
_cell.length_b   1.000
_cell.length_c   1.000
_cell.angle_alpha   90.00
_cell.angle_beta   90.00
_cell.angle_gamma   90.00
#
_symmetry.space_group_name_H-M   'P 1'
#
loop_
_entity.id
_entity.type
_entity.pdbx_description
1 polymer ?
#
loop_
_entity_poly.entity_id
_entity_poly.type
_entity_poly.pdbx_seq_one_letter_code
_entity_poly.pdbx_strand_id
1 'polypeptide(L)'
;MEGQISLFDFMAKEFQPGDWIEECCLGRELTFNEITDMVGKLIVMDMSTESHNWYKVVQVEKIVEGDSGRRRLVYYDGKRQRGLVDEIYFDPQRSRPEKTYTLKTD
;
A
#
# COMPACT_ATOMS: atom_id res chain seq x y z
N MET A 1 7.17 -27.80 -32.65
CA MET A 1 8.02 -27.26 -31.57
C MET A 1 7.05 -26.74 -30.53
N GLU A 2 6.59 -27.64 -29.65
CA GLU A 2 5.56 -27.35 -28.66
C GLU A 2 6.22 -26.57 -27.52
N GLY A 3 5.91 -25.29 -27.44
CA GLY A 3 6.32 -24.44 -26.34
C GLY A 3 5.68 -24.95 -25.07
N GLN A 4 6.50 -25.52 -24.20
CA GLN A 4 6.11 -25.88 -22.84
C GLN A 4 5.73 -24.57 -22.14
N ILE A 5 4.42 -24.29 -22.03
CA ILE A 5 3.93 -23.20 -21.19
C ILE A 5 4.25 -23.63 -19.77
N SER A 6 5.19 -22.92 -19.16
CA SER A 6 5.60 -23.17 -17.78
C SER A 6 4.37 -22.96 -16.89
N LEU A 7 4.11 -23.87 -15.94
CA LEU A 7 3.07 -23.67 -14.92
C LEU A 7 3.25 -22.35 -14.15
N PHE A 8 4.46 -21.77 -14.21
CA PHE A 8 4.80 -20.47 -13.64
C PHE A 8 4.41 -19.26 -14.50
N ASP A 9 4.14 -19.43 -15.80
CA ASP A 9 3.72 -18.33 -16.69
C ASP A 9 2.26 -17.89 -16.43
N PHE A 10 1.48 -18.67 -15.67
CA PHE A 10 0.06 -18.43 -15.45
C PHE A 10 -0.29 -17.83 -14.08
N MET A 11 0.70 -17.59 -13.21
CA MET A 11 0.47 -16.95 -11.91
C MET A 11 0.94 -15.50 -11.98
N ALA A 12 0.14 -14.62 -12.60
CA ALA A 12 0.17 -13.22 -12.20
C ALA A 12 -0.01 -13.22 -10.68
N LYS A 13 1.04 -12.86 -9.93
CA LYS A 13 1.05 -12.95 -8.48
C LYS A 13 -0.08 -12.07 -7.95
N GLU A 14 -1.21 -12.68 -7.58
CA GLU A 14 -2.30 -11.96 -6.96
C GLU A 14 -1.87 -11.55 -5.56
N PHE A 15 -1.51 -10.28 -5.40
CA PHE A 15 -1.16 -9.71 -4.11
C PHE A 15 -2.40 -9.70 -3.20
N GLN A 16 -2.18 -10.05 -1.93
CA GLN A 16 -3.22 -10.01 -0.90
C GLN A 16 -2.87 -8.98 0.17
N PRO A 17 -3.88 -8.39 0.84
CA PRO A 17 -3.65 -7.56 2.02
C PRO A 17 -2.87 -8.35 3.08
N GLY A 18 -1.73 -7.83 3.49
CA GLY A 18 -0.84 -8.49 4.43
C GLY A 18 0.49 -8.95 3.85
N ASP A 19 0.58 -9.07 2.52
CA ASP A 19 1.79 -9.52 1.85
C ASP A 19 2.95 -8.54 2.06
N TRP A 20 4.13 -9.10 2.33
CA TRP A 20 5.39 -8.37 2.29
C TRP A 20 5.99 -8.50 0.89
N ILE A 21 6.38 -7.37 0.30
CA ILE A 21 6.89 -7.32 -1.06
C ILE A 21 8.26 -6.64 -1.12
N GLU A 22 8.96 -6.90 -2.21
CA GLU A 22 10.25 -6.29 -2.50
C GLU A 22 10.09 -4.94 -3.19
N GLU A 23 11.15 -4.12 -3.13
CA GLU A 23 11.17 -2.78 -3.73
C GLU A 23 10.90 -2.79 -5.24
N CYS A 24 11.29 -3.86 -5.93
CA CYS A 24 11.06 -4.02 -7.36
C CYS A 24 9.56 -4.03 -7.72
N CYS A 25 8.68 -4.44 -6.80
CA CYS A 25 7.23 -4.46 -6.95
C CYS A 25 6.56 -3.10 -6.69
N LEU A 26 7.31 -2.08 -6.26
CA LEU A 26 6.77 -0.74 -6.01
C LEU A 26 6.56 0.01 -7.32
N GLY A 27 5.38 0.59 -7.47
CA GLY A 27 5.04 1.55 -8.52
C GLY A 27 5.29 2.99 -8.09
N ARG A 28 4.40 3.88 -8.51
CA ARG A 28 4.51 5.32 -8.24
C ARG A 28 4.10 5.62 -6.80
N GLU A 29 4.78 6.59 -6.17
CA GLU A 29 4.37 7.14 -4.88
C GLU A 29 3.01 7.86 -5.01
N LEU A 30 2.13 7.63 -4.04
CA LEU A 30 0.78 8.18 -3.95
C LEU A 30 0.75 9.31 -2.91
N THR A 31 0.15 10.42 -3.30
CA THR A 31 -0.26 11.47 -2.34
C THR A 31 -1.51 11.03 -1.58
N PHE A 32 -1.76 11.64 -0.41
CA PHE A 32 -2.96 11.30 0.36
C PHE A 32 -4.27 11.52 -0.42
N ASN A 33 -4.34 12.56 -1.25
CA ASN A 33 -5.51 12.79 -2.10
C ASN A 33 -5.72 11.66 -3.09
N GLU A 34 -4.65 11.15 -3.71
CA GLU A 34 -4.77 10.01 -4.62
C GLU A 34 -5.15 8.72 -3.88
N ILE A 35 -4.71 8.53 -2.63
CA ILE A 35 -5.17 7.40 -1.80
C ILE A 35 -6.70 7.44 -1.62
N THR A 36 -7.31 8.63 -1.55
CA THR A 36 -8.78 8.73 -1.42
C THR A 36 -9.54 8.17 -2.62
N ASP A 37 -8.93 8.18 -3.80
CA ASP A 37 -9.46 7.57 -5.03
C ASP A 37 -9.18 6.05 -5.14
N MET A 38 -8.46 5.51 -4.15
CA MET A 38 -8.03 4.10 -4.09
C MET A 38 -8.88 3.25 -3.13
N VAL A 39 -9.99 3.77 -2.61
CA VAL A 39 -10.91 3.00 -1.76
C VAL A 39 -11.36 1.71 -2.46
N GLY A 40 -11.23 0.59 -1.77
CA GLY A 40 -11.48 -0.76 -2.26
C GLY A 40 -10.29 -1.42 -2.98
N LYS A 41 -9.24 -0.66 -3.30
CA LYS A 41 -8.05 -1.15 -4.03
C LYS A 41 -6.88 -1.44 -3.09
N LEU A 42 -5.92 -2.19 -3.62
CA LEU A 42 -4.65 -2.45 -2.95
C LEU A 42 -3.64 -1.32 -3.20
N ILE A 43 -2.94 -0.95 -2.16
CA ILE A 43 -1.76 -0.07 -2.20
C ILE A 43 -0.63 -0.71 -1.39
N VAL A 44 0.55 -0.15 -1.48
CA VAL A 44 1.70 -0.54 -0.67
C VAL A 44 1.98 0.54 0.35
N MET A 45 2.14 0.17 1.61
CA MET A 45 2.64 1.05 2.66
C MET A 45 4.13 0.78 2.90
N ASP A 46 4.89 1.86 3.02
CA ASP A 46 6.27 1.84 3.48
C ASP A 46 6.31 1.63 5.00
N MET A 47 6.86 0.50 5.42
CA MET A 47 7.08 0.14 6.82
C MET A 47 8.57 0.09 7.16
N SER A 48 9.42 0.69 6.30
CA SER A 48 10.86 0.64 6.40
C SER A 48 11.36 1.28 7.68
N THR A 49 12.45 0.74 8.21
CA THR A 49 13.21 1.28 9.34
C THR A 49 14.56 1.78 8.86
N GLU A 50 15.33 2.46 9.71
CA GLU A 50 16.70 2.89 9.37
C GLU A 50 17.61 1.71 8.95
N SER A 51 17.28 0.50 9.39
CA SER A 51 18.09 -0.70 9.16
C SER A 51 17.62 -1.56 7.98
N HIS A 52 16.34 -1.48 7.60
CA HIS A 52 15.75 -2.39 6.63
C HIS A 52 14.57 -1.75 5.90
N ASN A 53 14.49 -2.01 4.59
CA ASN A 53 13.39 -1.60 3.74
C ASN A 53 12.29 -2.66 3.74
N TRP A 54 11.10 -2.32 4.23
CA TRP A 54 9.96 -3.24 4.34
C TRP A 54 8.73 -2.60 3.71
N TYR A 55 8.09 -3.32 2.79
CA TYR A 55 6.93 -2.82 2.07
C TYR A 55 5.77 -3.80 2.22
N LYS A 56 4.62 -3.28 2.65
CA LYS A 56 3.46 -4.10 2.97
C LYS A 56 2.27 -3.75 2.10
N VAL A 57 1.64 -4.77 1.52
CA VAL A 57 0.39 -4.62 0.78
C VAL A 57 -0.76 -4.44 1.75
N VAL A 58 -1.58 -3.42 1.51
CA VAL A 58 -2.80 -3.13 2.29
C VAL A 58 -3.95 -2.79 1.36
N GLN A 59 -5.18 -3.06 1.79
CA GLN A 59 -6.37 -2.57 1.11
C GLN A 59 -6.85 -1.29 1.76
N VAL A 60 -7.11 -0.25 0.94
CA VAL A 60 -7.77 0.97 1.42
C VAL A 60 -9.25 0.64 1.65
N GLU A 61 -9.70 0.59 2.90
CA GLU A 61 -11.11 0.27 3.20
C GLU A 61 -11.99 1.51 3.10
N LYS A 62 -11.54 2.64 3.64
CA LYS A 62 -12.27 3.91 3.63
C LYS A 62 -11.40 5.07 4.06
N ILE A 63 -11.86 6.27 3.74
CA ILE A 63 -11.36 7.53 4.32
C ILE A 63 -12.41 8.04 5.29
N VAL A 64 -12.00 8.38 6.51
CA VAL A 64 -12.88 8.96 7.52
C VAL A 64 -12.41 10.35 7.90
N GLU A 65 -13.34 11.26 8.16
CA GLU A 65 -13.03 12.58 8.70
C GLU A 65 -13.10 12.51 10.23
N GLY A 66 -12.05 13.01 10.89
CA GLY A 66 -12.02 13.15 12.35
C GLY A 66 -12.60 14.50 12.80
N ASP A 67 -12.87 14.64 14.10
CA ASP A 67 -13.49 15.84 14.69
C ASP A 67 -12.72 17.15 14.44
N SER A 68 -11.43 17.06 14.11
CA SER A 68 -10.57 18.20 13.74
C SER A 68 -10.69 18.64 12.27
N GLY A 69 -11.59 18.01 11.49
CA GLY A 69 -11.70 18.18 10.03
C GLY A 69 -10.59 17.49 9.23
N ARG A 70 -9.71 16.74 9.90
CA ARG A 70 -8.61 16.00 9.23
C ARG A 70 -9.08 14.63 8.78
N ARG A 71 -8.67 14.24 7.58
CA ARG A 71 -8.98 12.92 7.04
C ARG A 71 -8.01 11.88 7.58
N ARG A 72 -8.49 10.64 7.70
CA ARG A 72 -7.71 9.48 8.13
C ARG A 72 -7.94 8.33 7.18
N LEU A 73 -6.85 7.69 6.78
CA LEU A 73 -6.85 6.44 6.05
C LEU A 73 -7.21 5.30 7.00
N VAL A 74 -8.23 4.52 6.64
CA VAL A 74 -8.49 3.21 7.23
C VAL A 74 -8.08 2.14 6.23
N TYR A 75 -7.20 1.24 6.64
CA TYR A 75 -6.73 0.15 5.78
C TYR A 75 -6.80 -1.21 6.48
N TYR A 76 -6.90 -2.25 5.66
CA TYR A 76 -6.83 -3.65 6.08
C TYR A 76 -5.52 -4.28 5.59
N ASP A 77 -4.81 -4.97 6.48
CA ASP A 77 -3.50 -5.57 6.23
C ASP A 77 -3.47 -7.08 6.52
N GLY A 78 -4.63 -7.73 6.47
CA GLY A 78 -4.80 -9.15 6.82
C GLY A 78 -4.97 -9.42 8.32
N LYS A 79 -4.81 -8.43 9.20
CA LYS A 79 -4.95 -8.60 10.66
C LYS A 79 -6.36 -8.26 11.15
N ARG A 80 -6.69 -8.77 12.35
CA ARG A 80 -8.00 -8.55 13.00
C ARG A 80 -8.33 -7.06 13.21
N GLN A 81 -7.31 -6.24 13.49
CA GLN A 81 -7.46 -4.80 13.71
C GLN A 81 -7.08 -4.02 12.46
N ARG A 82 -7.84 -2.97 12.15
CA ARG A 82 -7.59 -2.10 11.00
C ARG A 82 -6.51 -1.10 11.33
N GLY A 83 -5.69 -0.79 10.35
CA GLY A 83 -4.79 0.35 10.41
C GLY A 83 -5.58 1.66 10.30
N LEU A 84 -5.12 2.67 11.04
CA LEU A 84 -5.67 4.02 11.00
C LEU A 84 -4.51 5.01 10.97
N VAL A 85 -4.39 5.81 9.92
CA VAL A 85 -3.31 6.79 9.77
C VAL A 85 -3.91 8.15 9.39
N ASP A 86 -3.52 9.19 10.13
CA ASP A 86 -3.99 10.55 9.91
C ASP A 86 -3.27 11.18 8.71
N GLU A 87 -3.97 11.96 7.89
CA GLU A 87 -3.41 12.59 6.68
C GLU A 87 -2.17 13.43 6.98
N ILE A 88 -2.06 13.98 8.21
CA ILE A 88 -0.91 14.77 8.61
C ILE A 88 0.40 13.98 8.50
N TYR A 89 0.38 12.66 8.65
CA TYR A 89 1.60 11.85 8.58
C TYR A 89 2.13 11.72 7.15
N PHE A 90 1.33 12.05 6.14
CA PHE A 90 1.74 12.07 4.73
C PHE A 90 2.29 13.43 4.28
N ASP A 91 2.38 14.41 5.19
CA ASP A 91 2.92 15.74 4.88
C ASP A 91 4.44 15.67 4.62
N PRO A 92 4.92 16.06 3.41
CA PRO A 92 6.32 16.00 3.04
C PRO A 92 7.22 16.93 3.87
N GLN A 93 6.67 17.90 4.61
CA GLN A 93 7.45 18.76 5.49
C GLN A 93 7.86 18.08 6.81
N ARG A 94 7.34 16.88 7.10
CA ARG A 94 7.70 16.13 8.30
C ARG A 94 9.09 15.51 8.18
N SER A 95 9.74 15.29 9.31
CA SER A 95 11.05 14.62 9.36
C SER A 95 11.01 13.19 8.79
N ARG A 96 9.86 12.53 8.91
CA ARG A 96 9.63 11.19 8.39
C ARG A 96 8.15 11.06 7.96
N PRO A 97 7.84 11.43 6.71
CA PRO A 97 6.50 11.23 6.19
C PRO A 97 6.24 9.75 5.94
N GLU A 98 4.99 9.34 6.14
CA GLU A 98 4.47 8.06 5.69
C GLU A 98 4.43 8.06 4.17
N LYS A 99 4.90 6.97 3.57
CA LYS A 99 4.93 6.81 2.11
C LYS A 99 4.06 5.64 1.70
N THR A 100 3.38 5.85 0.59
CA THR A 100 2.53 4.82 -0.03
C THR A 100 2.77 4.77 -1.51
N TYR A 101 2.66 3.58 -2.10
CA TYR A 101 2.93 3.34 -3.50
C TYR A 101 1.79 2.56 -4.15
N THR A 102 1.64 2.71 -5.47
CA THR A 102 0.87 1.74 -6.25
C THR A 102 1.63 0.41 -6.31
N LEU A 103 0.90 -0.68 -6.50
CA LEU A 103 1.51 -1.96 -6.90
C LEU A 103 1.89 -1.92 -8.39
N LYS A 104 3.08 -2.41 -8.74
CA LYS A 104 3.36 -2.80 -10.13
C LYS A 104 2.65 -4.12 -10.42
N THR A 105 1.75 -4.08 -11.39
CA THR A 105 1.24 -5.27 -12.06
C THR A 105 1.97 -5.32 -13.40
N ASP A 106 2.96 -6.20 -13.52
CA ASP A 106 3.62 -6.48 -14.79
C ASP A 106 2.65 -7.09 -15.80
#